data_AF-Q89YV5-F1
#
_entry.id   AF-Q89YV5-F1
#
_cell.length_a   1.000
_cell.length_b   1.000
_cell.length_c   1.000
_cell.angle_alpha   90.00
_cell.angle_beta   90.00
_cell.angle_gamma   90.00
#
_symmetry.space_group_name_H-M   'P 1'
#
loop_
_entity.id
_entity.type
_entity.pdbx_description
1 polymer ?
#
loop_
_entity_poly.entity_id
_entity_poly.type
_entity_poly.pdbx_seq_one_letter_code
_entity_poly.pdbx_strand_id
1 'polypeptide(L)'
;MGNCDTIYISSYAVRPKPVFENAVVNTSILLFKKTETPCQYIFSTKMHRRGNEFELQRLIDNLQFVDVKGQTLYGRIPKIGSEIEKTILNKLFNYTKLGSLIKTSGSPIIYRFAGGRYFKVVTNYSTGSSAERTIYFANSKIADAVGCILSSSLSFWFYQIFSDNLNWKTYEIENFTVPQLSAEDIDYLDKLYSRYLSDIEAKANIRITSGESTYNVDSFKEYKIVRSKAIIDEIDDYICPLYGLTQEETDFIKNYELEFRLAGE
;
A
#
# COMPACT_ATOMS: atom_id res chain seq x y z
N MET A 1 21.54 16.45 -3.49
CA MET A 1 21.61 16.29 -4.96
C MET A 1 22.09 17.62 -5.57
N GLY A 2 23.40 17.88 -5.56
CA GLY A 2 23.96 19.19 -5.96
C GLY A 2 24.62 19.25 -7.34
N ASN A 3 24.91 18.09 -7.96
CA ASN A 3 25.77 18.00 -9.16
C ASN A 3 25.10 17.31 -10.35
N CYS A 4 23.77 17.17 -10.31
CA CYS A 4 23.00 16.38 -11.27
C CYS A 4 21.65 17.06 -11.46
N ASP A 5 21.38 17.56 -12.66
CA ASP A 5 20.16 18.25 -13.04
C ASP A 5 18.94 17.33 -13.05
N THR A 6 19.09 16.13 -13.62
CA THR A 6 17.96 15.21 -13.83
C THR A 6 18.33 13.79 -13.40
N ILE A 7 17.42 13.12 -12.68
CA ILE A 7 17.54 11.72 -12.29
C ILE A 7 16.37 10.95 -12.91
N TYR A 8 16.64 9.81 -13.56
CA TYR A 8 15.63 8.85 -13.98
C TYR A 8 15.76 7.58 -13.15
N ILE A 9 14.65 7.07 -12.65
CA ILE A 9 14.59 5.88 -11.81
C ILE A 9 13.52 4.94 -12.37
N SER A 10 13.93 3.74 -12.76
CA SER A 10 13.00 2.65 -13.07
C SER A 10 13.09 1.57 -12.01
N SER A 11 11.96 1.03 -11.56
CA SER A 11 11.91 0.09 -10.43
C SER A 11 11.20 -1.21 -10.79
N TYR A 12 11.73 -2.34 -10.31
CA TYR A 12 11.35 -3.69 -10.69
C TYR A 12 11.27 -4.59 -9.49
N ALA A 13 10.17 -5.34 -9.36
CA ALA A 13 9.98 -6.23 -8.25
C ALA A 13 10.51 -7.64 -8.50
N VAL A 14 10.91 -8.28 -7.40
CA VAL A 14 11.34 -9.69 -7.38
C VAL A 14 10.16 -10.66 -7.38
N ARG A 15 8.95 -10.20 -7.04
CA ARG A 15 7.73 -11.01 -6.99
C ARG A 15 6.71 -10.55 -8.04
N PRO A 16 5.94 -11.48 -8.64
CA PRO A 16 5.87 -12.91 -8.33
C PRO A 16 7.10 -13.70 -8.80
N LYS A 17 7.76 -13.24 -9.86
CA LYS A 17 9.06 -13.72 -10.36
C LYS A 17 9.98 -12.51 -10.61
N PRO A 18 11.32 -12.68 -10.55
CA PRO A 18 12.25 -11.62 -10.90
C PRO A 18 12.05 -11.13 -12.34
N VAL A 19 12.02 -9.81 -12.53
CA VAL A 19 12.04 -9.18 -13.85
C VAL A 19 13.35 -9.47 -14.56
N PHE A 20 14.47 -9.29 -13.86
CA PHE A 20 15.80 -9.71 -14.32
C PHE A 20 16.13 -11.06 -13.68
N GLU A 21 16.47 -12.05 -14.50
CA GLU A 21 16.57 -13.46 -14.11
C GLU A 21 17.43 -13.71 -12.86
N ASN A 22 18.54 -12.99 -12.72
CA ASN A 22 19.49 -13.15 -11.60
C ASN A 22 19.32 -12.11 -10.48
N ALA A 23 18.38 -11.17 -10.60
CA ALA A 23 18.13 -10.16 -9.57
C ALA A 23 17.08 -10.65 -8.58
N VAL A 24 17.51 -11.43 -7.57
CA VAL A 24 16.64 -12.00 -6.53
C VAL A 24 16.25 -11.00 -5.43
N VAL A 25 16.23 -9.70 -5.76
CA VAL A 25 15.81 -8.60 -4.89
C VAL A 25 15.06 -7.53 -5.71
N ASN A 26 14.25 -6.71 -5.05
CA ASN A 26 13.66 -5.53 -5.70
C ASN A 26 14.79 -4.62 -6.18
N THR A 27 14.75 -4.27 -7.46
CA THR A 27 15.87 -3.64 -8.17
C THR A 27 15.41 -2.31 -8.75
N SER A 28 16.25 -1.29 -8.64
CA SER A 28 16.04 -0.02 -9.34
C SER A 28 17.26 0.31 -10.20
N ILE A 29 17.02 0.80 -11.41
CA ILE A 29 18.05 1.33 -12.30
C ILE A 29 17.96 2.85 -12.23
N LEU A 30 19.08 3.49 -11.91
CA LEU A 30 19.18 4.94 -11.78
C LEU A 30 20.10 5.48 -12.88
N LEU A 31 19.60 6.47 -13.61
CA LEU A 31 20.35 7.22 -14.62
C LEU A 31 20.45 8.67 -14.18
N PHE A 32 21.68 9.19 -14.18
CA PHE A 32 21.99 10.53 -13.70
C PHE A 32 22.50 11.39 -14.85
N LYS A 33 21.88 12.56 -15.06
CA LYS A 33 22.42 13.59 -15.96
C LYS A 33 23.32 14.53 -15.16
N LYS A 34 24.62 14.23 -15.14
CA LYS A 34 25.61 15.06 -14.45
C LYS A 34 25.79 16.39 -15.18
N THR A 35 25.54 17.48 -14.48
CA THR A 35 25.59 18.87 -15.00
C THR A 35 26.26 19.83 -14.04
N GLU A 36 26.66 19.37 -12.85
CA GLU A 36 27.20 20.23 -11.78
C GLU A 36 26.21 21.31 -11.30
N THR A 37 24.92 21.09 -11.56
CA THR A 37 23.81 21.94 -11.09
C THR A 37 22.90 21.19 -10.12
N PRO A 38 22.13 21.93 -9.28
CA PRO A 38 21.12 21.32 -8.41
C PRO A 38 20.07 20.55 -9.20
N CYS A 39 19.61 19.42 -8.64
CA CYS A 39 18.60 18.57 -9.27
C CYS A 39 17.30 19.32 -9.45
N GLN A 40 16.85 19.43 -10.70
CA GLN A 40 15.59 20.04 -11.12
C GLN A 40 14.48 19.02 -11.26
N TYR A 41 14.77 17.81 -11.74
CA TYR A 41 13.76 16.79 -12.04
C TYR A 41 14.13 15.42 -11.47
N ILE A 42 13.13 14.71 -10.96
CA ILE A 42 13.26 13.30 -10.56
C ILE A 42 12.17 12.53 -11.28
N PHE A 43 12.52 11.86 -12.37
CA PHE A 43 11.61 11.01 -13.11
C PHE A 43 11.59 9.60 -12.51
N SER A 44 10.40 9.08 -12.25
CA SER A 44 10.21 7.73 -11.71
C SER A 44 9.23 6.94 -12.58
N THR A 45 9.37 5.62 -12.56
CA THR A 45 8.36 4.69 -13.08
C THR A 45 7.55 4.10 -11.93
N LYS A 46 6.44 3.43 -12.26
CA LYS A 46 5.82 2.49 -11.32
C LYS A 46 6.77 1.33 -10.98
N MET A 47 6.43 0.57 -9.93
CA MET A 47 7.12 -0.70 -9.66
C MET A 47 6.66 -1.76 -10.67
N HIS A 48 7.51 -2.10 -11.63
CA HIS A 48 7.20 -3.11 -12.65
C HIS A 48 7.26 -4.53 -12.08
N ARG A 49 6.34 -5.39 -12.55
CA ARG A 49 6.21 -6.79 -12.14
C ARG A 49 6.24 -7.69 -13.38
N ARG A 50 6.78 -8.88 -13.20
CA ARG A 50 6.78 -9.93 -14.22
C ARG A 50 5.48 -10.72 -14.15
N GLY A 51 4.59 -10.50 -15.11
CA GLY A 51 3.41 -11.33 -15.36
C GLY A 51 3.75 -12.67 -16.03
N ASN A 52 2.72 -13.44 -16.38
CA ASN A 52 2.89 -14.72 -17.06
C ASN A 52 3.38 -14.53 -18.50
N GLU A 53 2.80 -13.57 -19.23
CA GLU A 53 3.18 -13.21 -20.60
C GLU A 53 4.18 -12.04 -20.57
N PHE A 54 5.42 -12.35 -20.18
CA PHE A 54 6.46 -11.32 -19.98
C PHE A 54 7.55 -11.36 -21.04
N GLU A 55 7.79 -10.20 -21.65
CA GLU A 55 8.93 -9.94 -22.52
C GLU A 55 9.68 -8.70 -22.02
N LEU A 56 10.97 -8.86 -21.72
CA LEU A 56 11.78 -7.80 -21.13
C LEU A 56 11.92 -6.60 -22.08
N GLN A 57 12.16 -6.85 -23.38
CA GLN A 57 12.35 -5.77 -24.35
C GLN A 57 11.09 -4.90 -24.45
N ARG A 58 9.92 -5.53 -24.54
CA ARG A 58 8.63 -4.83 -24.51
C ARG A 58 8.43 -4.00 -23.24
N LEU A 59 8.88 -4.47 -22.08
CA LEU A 59 8.81 -3.68 -20.84
C LEU A 59 9.68 -2.41 -20.96
N ILE A 60 10.93 -2.57 -21.42
CA ILE A 60 11.90 -1.47 -21.53
C ILE A 60 11.46 -0.42 -22.54
N ASP A 61 10.93 -0.84 -23.69
CA ASP A 61 10.48 0.07 -24.75
C ASP A 61 9.23 0.88 -24.36
N ASN A 62 8.49 0.44 -23.34
CA ASN A 62 7.23 1.05 -22.90
C ASN A 62 7.32 1.64 -21.48
N LEU A 63 8.52 1.93 -20.97
CA LEU A 63 8.68 2.60 -19.67
C LEU A 63 8.02 3.99 -19.70
N GLN A 64 7.14 4.24 -18.74
CA GLN A 64 6.51 5.53 -18.54
C GLN A 64 7.13 6.23 -17.33
N PHE A 65 7.55 7.47 -17.54
CA PHE A 65 8.19 8.30 -16.53
C PHE A 65 7.35 9.52 -16.22
N VAL A 66 7.27 9.84 -14.93
CA VAL A 66 6.64 11.07 -14.43
C VAL A 66 7.60 11.76 -13.47
N ASP A 67 7.65 13.10 -13.51
CA ASP A 67 8.44 13.87 -12.55
C ASP A 67 7.76 13.85 -11.18
N VAL A 68 8.46 13.33 -10.19
CA VAL A 68 7.99 13.11 -8.82
C VAL A 68 8.76 13.91 -7.77
N LYS A 69 9.58 14.89 -8.18
CA LYS A 69 10.41 15.65 -7.24
C LYS A 69 9.59 16.33 -6.14
N GLY A 70 8.37 16.80 -6.45
CA GLY A 70 7.45 17.40 -5.48
C GLY A 70 6.71 16.39 -4.59
N GLN A 71 6.85 15.10 -4.85
CA GLN A 71 6.07 14.03 -4.26
C GLN A 71 6.90 13.12 -3.35
N THR A 72 8.15 13.47 -3.06
CA THR A 72 9.06 12.65 -2.24
C THR A 72 8.73 12.74 -0.75
N LEU A 73 8.91 11.64 -0.03
CA LEU A 73 9.04 11.65 1.44
C LEU A 73 10.51 11.62 1.82
N TYR A 74 10.83 11.88 3.09
CA TYR A 74 12.20 11.85 3.56
C TYR A 74 12.81 10.45 3.34
N GLY A 75 13.84 10.39 2.50
CA GLY A 75 14.50 9.13 2.13
C GLY A 75 13.63 8.18 1.29
N ARG A 76 12.57 8.65 0.64
CA ARG A 76 11.71 7.83 -0.24
C ARG A 76 11.29 8.59 -1.50
N ILE A 77 11.54 7.98 -2.65
CA ILE A 77 11.03 8.45 -3.95
C ILE A 77 9.85 7.54 -4.33
N PRO A 78 8.67 8.12 -4.66
CA PRO A 78 7.51 7.31 -5.02
C PRO A 78 7.74 6.60 -6.36
N LYS A 79 7.27 5.36 -6.44
CA LYS A 79 7.31 4.54 -7.65
C LYS A 79 5.96 4.66 -8.36
N ILE A 80 5.75 5.81 -8.99
CA ILE A 80 4.57 6.13 -9.82
C ILE A 80 5.03 6.43 -11.24
N GLY A 81 4.23 6.06 -12.24
CA GLY A 81 4.60 6.16 -13.65
C GLY A 81 3.61 6.95 -14.52
N SER A 82 2.56 7.52 -13.91
CA SER A 82 1.47 8.20 -14.62
C SER A 82 1.01 9.49 -13.93
N GLU A 83 0.44 10.42 -14.70
CA GLU A 83 -0.05 11.70 -14.17
C GLU A 83 -1.27 11.53 -13.27
N ILE A 84 -2.10 10.49 -13.49
CA ILE A 84 -3.23 10.16 -12.60
C ILE A 84 -2.73 9.78 -11.20
N GLU A 85 -1.68 8.95 -11.10
CA GLU A 85 -1.03 8.61 -9.83
C GLU A 85 -0.46 9.85 -9.12
N LYS A 86 0.19 10.75 -9.87
CA LYS A 86 0.74 11.99 -9.33
C LYS A 86 -0.37 12.91 -8.81
N THR A 87 -1.48 12.99 -9.54
CA THR A 87 -2.66 13.78 -9.15
C THR A 87 -3.29 13.23 -7.87
N ILE A 88 -3.49 11.92 -7.78
CA ILE A 88 -3.97 11.25 -6.56
C ILE A 88 -3.04 11.52 -5.38
N LEU A 89 -1.73 11.39 -5.57
CA LEU A 89 -0.75 11.60 -4.49
C LEU A 89 -0.77 13.04 -3.97
N ASN A 90 -0.88 14.03 -4.87
CA ASN A 90 -1.01 15.43 -4.49
C ASN A 90 -2.27 15.69 -3.66
N LYS A 91 -3.40 15.05 -4.01
CA LYS A 91 -4.64 15.13 -3.23
C LYS A 91 -4.43 14.56 -1.82
N LEU A 92 -3.84 13.38 -1.71
CA LEU A 92 -3.56 12.77 -0.40
C LEU A 92 -2.69 13.67 0.49
N PHE A 93 -1.65 14.30 -0.06
CA PHE A 93 -0.74 15.15 0.70
C PHE A 93 -1.34 16.45 1.25
N ASN A 94 -2.55 16.83 0.82
CA ASN A 94 -3.26 17.98 1.39
C ASN A 94 -3.94 17.67 2.74
N TYR A 95 -3.99 16.41 3.15
CA TYR A 95 -4.69 15.97 4.35
C TYR A 95 -3.74 15.67 5.52
N THR A 96 -4.32 15.52 6.71
CA THR A 96 -3.59 15.31 7.95
C THR A 96 -2.86 13.96 7.91
N LYS A 97 -1.55 13.98 8.21
CA LYS A 97 -0.76 12.75 8.35
C LYS A 97 -1.30 11.90 9.50
N LEU A 98 -1.48 10.61 9.26
CA LEU A 98 -1.97 9.64 10.24
C LEU A 98 -1.08 9.62 11.49
N GLY A 99 0.24 9.83 11.33
CA GLY A 99 1.19 9.94 12.43
C GLY A 99 0.82 10.99 13.49
N SER A 100 0.13 12.08 13.14
CA SER A 100 -0.31 13.07 14.15
C SER A 100 -1.54 12.62 14.95
N LEU A 101 -2.24 11.58 14.50
CA LEU A 101 -3.40 11.01 15.19
C LEU A 101 -3.00 9.86 16.13
N ILE A 102 -1.84 9.24 15.90
CA ILE A 102 -1.31 8.15 16.73
C ILE A 102 -1.07 8.62 18.16
N LYS A 103 -1.46 7.78 19.13
CA LYS A 103 -1.27 7.95 20.57
C LYS A 103 -0.32 6.89 21.11
N THR A 104 0.18 7.14 22.32
CA THR A 104 1.04 6.18 23.06
C THR A 104 0.24 5.01 23.63
N SER A 105 -1.05 5.21 23.89
CA SER A 105 -2.01 4.20 24.35
C SER A 105 -3.43 4.57 23.90
N GLY A 106 -4.37 3.64 24.01
CA GLY A 106 -5.78 3.85 23.65
C GLY A 106 -6.36 2.66 22.88
N SER A 107 -7.26 2.95 21.95
CA SER A 107 -7.89 1.92 21.12
C SER A 107 -6.96 1.47 20.00
N PRO A 108 -6.70 0.16 19.84
CA PRO A 108 -5.67 -0.35 18.94
C PRO A 108 -6.19 -0.53 17.51
N ILE A 109 -5.31 -0.28 16.54
CA ILE A 109 -5.33 -0.91 15.22
C ILE A 109 -4.05 -1.70 15.06
N ILE A 110 -4.21 -2.95 14.66
CA ILE A 110 -3.16 -3.94 14.47
C ILE A 110 -3.04 -4.21 12.97
N TYR A 111 -1.83 -4.12 12.44
CA TYR A 111 -1.54 -4.42 11.06
C TYR A 111 -0.39 -5.41 10.95
N ARG A 112 -0.37 -6.19 9.87
CA ARG A 112 0.78 -7.03 9.54
C ARG A 112 1.85 -6.21 8.83
N PHE A 113 2.96 -5.98 9.52
CA PHE A 113 4.15 -5.33 8.97
C PHE A 113 4.72 -6.12 7.80
N ALA A 114 4.79 -7.44 7.92
CA ALA A 114 5.23 -8.35 6.87
C ALA A 114 4.12 -9.33 6.49
N GLY A 115 4.10 -9.77 5.23
CA GLY A 115 3.05 -10.64 4.69
C GLY A 115 1.88 -9.87 4.07
N GLY A 116 0.81 -10.59 3.70
CA GLY A 116 -0.36 -10.04 3.00
C GLY A 116 -0.15 -9.75 1.51
N ARG A 117 1.10 -9.58 1.07
CA ARG A 117 1.57 -9.32 -0.32
C ARG A 117 0.79 -8.24 -1.07
N TYR A 118 -0.40 -8.56 -1.58
CA TYR A 118 -1.24 -7.71 -2.42
C TYR A 118 -2.46 -7.12 -1.72
N PHE A 119 -2.76 -7.58 -0.50
CA PHE A 119 -3.79 -7.03 0.37
C PHE A 119 -3.26 -7.04 1.80
N LYS A 120 -3.28 -5.87 2.46
CA LYS A 120 -2.76 -5.76 3.81
C LYS A 120 -3.79 -6.23 4.82
N VAL A 121 -3.33 -6.90 5.88
CA VAL A 121 -4.18 -7.33 6.98
C VAL A 121 -4.14 -6.24 8.03
N VAL A 122 -5.30 -5.63 8.28
CA VAL A 122 -5.52 -4.56 9.26
C VAL A 122 -6.77 -4.94 10.04
N THR A 123 -6.66 -4.99 11.37
CA THR A 123 -7.70 -5.44 12.30
C THR A 123 -7.67 -4.58 13.57
N ASN A 124 -8.78 -4.52 14.32
CA ASN A 124 -8.81 -3.90 15.66
C ASN A 124 -8.56 -4.93 16.79
N TYR A 125 -8.20 -6.17 16.43
CA TYR A 125 -7.83 -7.26 17.33
C TYR A 125 -6.58 -7.98 16.82
N SER A 126 -5.89 -8.70 17.71
CA SER A 126 -4.71 -9.49 17.32
C SER A 126 -5.14 -10.73 16.54
N THR A 127 -4.42 -11.03 15.46
CA THR A 127 -4.57 -12.26 14.67
C THR A 127 -3.59 -13.35 15.09
N GLY A 128 -2.78 -13.12 16.13
CA GLY A 128 -1.75 -14.03 16.63
C GLY A 128 -0.50 -14.11 15.76
N SER A 129 -0.33 -13.23 14.77
CA SER A 129 0.84 -13.24 13.89
C SER A 129 2.04 -12.53 14.52
N SER A 130 3.23 -13.14 14.45
CA SER A 130 4.49 -12.50 14.87
C SER A 130 4.87 -11.25 14.04
N ALA A 131 4.22 -11.06 12.89
CA ALA A 131 4.40 -9.89 12.03
C ALA A 131 3.51 -8.69 12.43
N GLU A 132 2.75 -8.80 13.52
CA GLU A 132 1.86 -7.73 13.96
C GLU A 132 2.60 -6.52 14.53
N ARG A 133 2.05 -5.35 14.25
CA ARG A 133 2.41 -4.08 14.87
C ARG A 133 1.13 -3.35 15.24
N THR A 134 1.19 -2.58 16.32
CA THR A 134 0.03 -1.88 16.86
C THR A 134 0.26 -0.39 16.84
N ILE A 135 -0.76 0.35 16.43
CA ILE A 135 -0.88 1.80 16.61
C ILE A 135 -2.13 2.09 17.44
N TYR A 136 -2.11 3.13 18.25
CA TYR A 136 -3.21 3.48 19.14
C TYR A 136 -3.86 4.80 18.75
N PHE A 137 -5.16 4.90 18.98
CA PHE A 137 -5.95 6.11 18.77
C PHE A 137 -6.72 6.48 20.03
N ALA A 138 -7.21 7.72 20.07
CA ALA A 138 -7.84 8.30 21.25
C ALA A 138 -9.10 7.56 21.72
N ASN A 139 -9.84 6.93 20.80
CA ASN A 139 -11.03 6.13 21.10
C ASN A 139 -11.29 5.12 19.95
N SER A 140 -12.22 4.18 20.19
CA SER A 140 -12.52 3.09 19.25
C SER A 140 -13.09 3.60 17.95
N LYS A 141 -14.00 4.58 17.97
CA LYS A 141 -14.60 5.13 16.74
C LYS A 141 -13.55 5.68 15.76
N ILE A 142 -12.56 6.41 16.28
CA ILE A 142 -11.45 6.91 15.45
C ILE A 142 -10.54 5.76 15.01
N ALA A 143 -10.25 4.81 15.90
CA ALA A 143 -9.46 3.63 15.56
C ALA A 143 -10.10 2.86 14.40
N ASP A 144 -11.38 2.55 14.50
CA ASP A 144 -12.14 1.75 13.55
C ASP A 144 -12.31 2.48 12.21
N ALA A 145 -12.57 3.78 12.22
CA ALA A 145 -12.57 4.59 10.99
C ALA A 145 -11.21 4.55 10.27
N VAL A 146 -10.11 4.69 11.01
CA VAL A 146 -8.75 4.58 10.43
C VAL A 146 -8.43 3.16 10.00
N GLY A 147 -8.85 2.14 10.75
CA GLY A 147 -8.72 0.73 10.38
C GLY A 147 -9.43 0.41 9.06
N CYS A 148 -10.62 0.96 8.87
CA CYS A 148 -11.38 0.90 7.63
C CYS A 148 -10.58 1.49 6.45
N ILE A 149 -10.11 2.74 6.61
CA ILE A 149 -9.32 3.45 5.60
C ILE A 149 -8.03 2.68 5.25
N LEU A 150 -7.32 2.13 6.24
CA LEU A 150 -6.09 1.37 6.02
C LEU A 150 -6.34 -0.01 5.36
N SER A 151 -7.58 -0.48 5.33
CA SER A 151 -7.98 -1.73 4.66
C SER A 151 -8.29 -1.54 3.16
N SER A 152 -8.23 -0.30 2.66
CA SER A 152 -8.57 0.09 1.28
C SER A 152 -7.49 -0.25 0.24
N SER A 153 -7.88 -0.24 -1.04
CA SER A 153 -6.91 -0.29 -2.15
C SER A 153 -6.06 0.97 -2.20
N LEU A 154 -6.60 2.12 -1.81
CA LEU A 154 -5.86 3.40 -1.74
C LEU A 154 -4.67 3.31 -0.78
N SER A 155 -4.87 2.73 0.41
CA SER A 155 -3.81 2.51 1.39
C SER A 155 -2.77 1.51 0.89
N PHE A 156 -3.22 0.43 0.24
CA PHE A 156 -2.33 -0.53 -0.42
C PHE A 156 -1.47 0.12 -1.52
N TRP A 157 -2.07 0.97 -2.37
CA TRP A 157 -1.34 1.69 -3.42
C TRP A 157 -0.29 2.62 -2.82
N PHE A 158 -0.64 3.38 -1.78
CA PHE A 158 0.33 4.24 -1.08
C PHE A 158 1.50 3.45 -0.49
N TYR A 159 1.20 2.30 0.13
CA TYR A 159 2.21 1.35 0.56
C TYR A 159 3.12 0.92 -0.61
N GLN A 160 2.56 0.59 -1.78
CA GLN A 160 3.36 0.10 -2.91
C GLN A 160 4.33 1.13 -3.46
N ILE A 161 3.93 2.40 -3.54
CA ILE A 161 4.76 3.42 -4.15
C ILE A 161 5.95 3.82 -3.26
N PHE A 162 5.78 3.79 -1.93
CA PHE A 162 6.82 4.24 -0.99
C PHE A 162 7.62 3.12 -0.31
N SER A 163 7.03 1.94 -0.07
CA SER A 163 7.70 0.89 0.69
C SER A 163 8.81 0.18 -0.08
N ASP A 164 9.47 -0.75 0.62
CA ASP A 164 10.35 -1.76 0.02
C ASP A 164 9.58 -2.90 -0.68
N ASN A 165 8.24 -2.83 -0.77
CA ASN A 165 7.36 -3.84 -1.36
C ASN A 165 7.43 -5.21 -0.65
N LEU A 166 7.94 -5.24 0.58
CA LEU A 166 7.99 -6.43 1.45
C LEU A 166 7.35 -6.13 2.81
N ASN A 167 7.70 -4.98 3.38
CA ASN A 167 7.36 -4.57 4.72
C ASN A 167 6.62 -3.23 4.71
N TRP A 168 5.48 -3.18 5.39
CA TRP A 168 4.76 -1.94 5.63
C TRP A 168 5.27 -1.33 6.94
N LYS A 169 6.30 -0.48 6.87
CA LYS A 169 6.96 0.06 8.07
C LYS A 169 6.13 1.20 8.64
N THR A 170 6.35 1.48 9.91
CA THR A 170 5.67 2.56 10.64
C THR A 170 5.78 3.89 9.89
N TYR A 171 6.93 4.19 9.28
CA TYR A 171 7.13 5.42 8.52
C TYR A 171 6.13 5.59 7.36
N GLU A 172 5.83 4.52 6.62
CA GLU A 172 4.85 4.59 5.52
C GLU A 172 3.43 4.78 6.06
N ILE A 173 3.08 4.17 7.19
CA ILE A 173 1.77 4.36 7.84
C ILE A 173 1.62 5.78 8.39
N GLU A 174 2.64 6.29 9.09
CA GLU A 174 2.64 7.62 9.68
C GLU A 174 2.53 8.73 8.64
N ASN A 175 3.05 8.50 7.43
CA ASN A 175 2.98 9.45 6.32
C ASN A 175 1.77 9.25 5.40
N PHE A 176 0.98 8.18 5.58
CA PHE A 176 -0.35 8.13 4.98
C PHE A 176 -1.22 9.24 5.60
N THR A 177 -2.25 9.69 4.90
CA THR A 177 -3.11 10.79 5.38
C THR A 177 -4.52 10.32 5.63
N VAL A 178 -5.23 11.02 6.52
CA VAL A 178 -6.64 10.77 6.88
C VAL A 178 -7.44 12.01 6.50
N PRO A 179 -8.57 11.89 5.78
CA PRO A 179 -9.33 13.05 5.38
C PRO A 179 -10.06 13.64 6.60
N GLN A 180 -10.64 14.83 6.43
CA GLN A 180 -11.53 15.35 7.46
C GLN A 180 -12.78 14.47 7.51
N LEU A 181 -13.08 13.90 8.68
CA LEU A 181 -14.22 13.01 8.88
C LEU A 181 -15.28 13.71 9.75
N SER A 182 -16.51 13.75 9.25
CA SER A 182 -17.67 14.14 10.05
C SER A 182 -18.06 13.02 11.02
N ALA A 183 -18.99 13.32 11.95
CA ALA A 183 -19.54 12.29 12.83
C ALA A 183 -20.29 11.19 12.05
N GLU A 184 -20.92 11.55 10.93
CA GLU A 184 -21.61 10.62 10.03
C GLU A 184 -20.61 9.71 9.31
N ASP A 185 -19.50 10.27 8.83
CA ASP A 185 -18.42 9.48 8.22
C ASP A 185 -17.84 8.45 9.18
N ILE A 186 -17.60 8.86 10.42
CA ILE A 186 -17.07 7.97 11.46
C ILE A 186 -18.04 6.82 11.73
N ASP A 187 -19.34 7.10 11.85
CA ASP A 187 -20.37 6.08 12.08
C ASP A 187 -20.54 5.12 10.90
N TYR A 188 -20.45 5.64 9.66
CA TYR A 188 -20.50 4.83 8.46
C TYR A 188 -19.28 3.91 8.34
N LEU A 189 -18.08 4.46 8.53
CA LEU A 189 -16.82 3.72 8.45
C LEU A 189 -16.72 2.64 9.53
N ASP A 190 -17.23 2.89 10.74
CA ASP A 190 -17.30 1.91 11.83
C ASP A 190 -18.13 0.67 11.44
N LYS A 191 -19.31 0.90 10.85
CA LYS A 191 -20.18 -0.18 10.35
C LYS A 191 -19.56 -0.93 9.18
N LEU A 192 -18.98 -0.20 8.22
CA LEU A 192 -18.33 -0.80 7.06
C LEU A 192 -17.10 -1.63 7.47
N TYR A 193 -16.32 -1.14 8.43
CA TYR A 193 -15.18 -1.88 8.97
C TYR A 193 -15.62 -3.14 9.71
N SER A 194 -16.66 -3.06 10.53
CA SER A 194 -17.21 -4.23 11.22
C SER A 194 -17.66 -5.32 10.23
N ARG A 195 -18.25 -4.94 9.10
CA ARG A 195 -18.60 -5.85 8.00
C ARG A 195 -17.35 -6.44 7.35
N TYR A 196 -16.35 -5.61 7.04
CA TYR A 196 -15.07 -6.07 6.49
C TYR A 196 -14.39 -7.08 7.41
N LEU A 197 -14.27 -6.79 8.71
CA LEU A 197 -13.66 -7.67 9.70
C LEU A 197 -14.40 -9.02 9.79
N SER A 198 -15.73 -8.98 9.84
CA SER A 198 -16.54 -10.21 9.87
C SER A 198 -16.34 -11.06 8.61
N ASP A 199 -16.23 -10.41 7.44
CA ASP A 199 -16.06 -11.09 6.16
C ASP A 199 -14.67 -11.73 6.00
N ILE A 200 -13.59 -11.03 6.39
CA ILE A 200 -12.23 -11.59 6.32
C ILE A 200 -12.06 -12.77 7.28
N GLU A 201 -12.75 -12.74 8.42
CA GLU A 201 -12.77 -13.85 9.39
C GLU A 201 -13.49 -15.07 8.83
N ALA A 202 -14.68 -14.87 8.26
CA ALA A 202 -15.46 -15.94 7.66
C ALA A 202 -14.77 -16.59 6.46
N LYS A 203 -13.90 -15.85 5.76
CA LYS A 203 -13.20 -16.29 4.54
C LYS A 203 -11.75 -16.73 4.78
N ALA A 204 -11.25 -16.63 6.01
CA ALA A 204 -9.92 -17.09 6.36
C ALA A 204 -9.82 -18.62 6.30
N ASN A 205 -8.70 -19.14 5.80
CA ASN A 205 -8.43 -20.58 5.89
C ASN A 205 -7.85 -20.90 7.27
N ILE A 206 -8.22 -22.05 7.83
CA ILE A 206 -7.57 -22.62 9.01
C ILE A 206 -6.50 -23.60 8.54
N ARG A 207 -5.23 -23.28 8.82
CA ARG A 207 -4.08 -24.15 8.51
C ARG A 207 -3.72 -24.93 9.76
N ILE A 208 -3.69 -26.25 9.66
CA ILE A 208 -3.19 -27.13 10.74
C ILE A 208 -1.69 -27.30 10.55
N THR A 209 -0.96 -27.14 11.64
CA THR A 209 0.49 -27.25 11.67
C THR A 209 0.87 -28.73 11.69
N SER A 210 1.61 -29.20 10.67
CA SER A 210 2.14 -30.56 10.66
C SER A 210 3.39 -30.67 11.53
N GLY A 211 3.66 -31.87 12.05
CA GLY A 211 4.79 -32.13 12.96
C GLY A 211 6.19 -31.89 12.35
N GLU A 212 6.29 -31.65 11.04
CA GLU A 212 7.54 -31.28 10.35
C GLU A 212 7.71 -29.77 10.18
N SER A 213 6.72 -28.97 10.56
CA SER A 213 6.76 -27.53 10.35
C SER A 213 7.49 -26.80 11.50
N THR A 214 8.07 -25.66 11.18
CA THR A 214 8.80 -24.82 12.15
C THR A 214 7.87 -23.92 12.99
N TYR A 215 6.55 -24.10 12.89
CA TYR A 215 5.58 -23.28 13.60
C TYR A 215 5.25 -23.90 14.96
N ASN A 216 5.32 -23.10 16.02
CA ASN A 216 5.08 -23.54 17.40
C ASN A 216 3.59 -23.44 17.83
N VAL A 217 2.65 -23.57 16.89
CA VAL A 217 1.20 -23.43 17.15
C VAL A 217 0.44 -24.57 16.46
N ASP A 218 -0.62 -25.10 17.07
CA ASP A 218 -1.37 -26.24 16.50
C ASP A 218 -2.12 -25.88 15.20
N SER A 219 -2.57 -24.63 15.10
CA SER A 219 -3.17 -24.09 13.88
C SER A 219 -3.03 -22.58 13.80
N PHE A 220 -3.18 -22.02 12.60
CA PHE A 220 -3.21 -20.58 12.39
C PHE A 220 -4.16 -20.18 11.26
N LYS A 221 -4.63 -18.92 11.29
CA LYS A 221 -5.47 -18.33 10.24
C LYS A 221 -4.62 -17.77 9.10
N GLU A 222 -4.83 -18.30 7.92
CA GLU A 222 -4.37 -17.71 6.66
C GLU A 222 -5.47 -16.81 6.09
N TYR A 223 -5.28 -15.51 6.24
CA TYR A 223 -6.22 -14.51 5.72
C TYR A 223 -6.09 -14.39 4.20
N LYS A 224 -7.14 -14.78 3.48
CA LYS A 224 -7.30 -14.61 2.03
C LYS A 224 -8.09 -13.34 1.75
N ILE A 225 -7.50 -12.18 2.10
CA ILE A 225 -8.15 -10.85 2.03
C ILE A 225 -8.72 -10.53 0.63
N VAL A 226 -8.11 -11.08 -0.43
CA VAL A 226 -8.63 -10.97 -1.81
C VAL A 226 -10.10 -11.39 -1.94
N ARG A 227 -10.57 -12.36 -1.14
CA ARG A 227 -11.97 -12.84 -1.13
C ARG A 227 -12.94 -11.78 -0.59
N SER A 228 -12.44 -10.75 0.07
CA SER A 228 -13.19 -9.60 0.59
C SER A 228 -13.09 -8.38 -0.32
N LYS A 229 -12.55 -8.52 -1.54
CA LYS A 229 -12.35 -7.40 -2.48
C LYS A 229 -13.63 -6.58 -2.71
N ALA A 230 -14.80 -7.20 -2.78
CA ALA A 230 -16.05 -6.45 -2.99
C ALA A 230 -16.32 -5.43 -1.85
N ILE A 231 -15.99 -5.77 -0.61
CA ILE A 231 -16.11 -4.83 0.53
C ILE A 231 -14.98 -3.80 0.49
N ILE A 232 -13.77 -4.20 0.08
CA ILE A 232 -12.65 -3.26 -0.10
C ILE A 232 -12.99 -2.21 -1.17
N ASP A 233 -13.63 -2.63 -2.26
CA ASP A 233 -14.12 -1.76 -3.32
C ASP A 233 -15.19 -0.79 -2.79
N GLU A 234 -16.09 -1.25 -1.91
CA GLU A 234 -17.06 -0.39 -1.20
C GLU A 234 -16.37 0.61 -0.26
N ILE A 235 -15.30 0.20 0.42
CA ILE A 235 -14.46 1.12 1.21
C ILE A 235 -13.86 2.19 0.31
N ASP A 236 -13.22 1.81 -0.80
CA ASP A 236 -12.62 2.74 -1.75
C ASP A 236 -13.69 3.71 -2.33
N ASP A 237 -14.87 3.21 -2.71
CA ASP A 237 -15.97 4.03 -3.23
C ASP A 237 -16.46 5.09 -2.23
N TYR A 238 -16.40 4.79 -0.92
CA TYR A 238 -16.75 5.74 0.11
C TYR A 238 -15.62 6.73 0.43
N ILE A 239 -14.38 6.25 0.61
CA ILE A 239 -13.29 7.09 1.12
C ILE A 239 -12.67 7.97 0.03
N CYS A 240 -12.57 7.51 -1.21
CA CYS A 240 -11.89 8.24 -2.28
C CYS A 240 -12.50 9.64 -2.50
N PRO A 241 -13.84 9.81 -2.56
CA PRO A 241 -14.45 11.14 -2.61
C PRO A 241 -14.08 12.06 -1.43
N LEU A 242 -13.87 11.51 -0.22
CA LEU A 242 -13.45 12.31 0.96
C LEU A 242 -12.03 12.89 0.79
N TYR A 243 -11.20 12.25 -0.02
CA TYR A 243 -9.89 12.76 -0.47
C TYR A 243 -9.98 13.64 -1.73
N GLY A 244 -11.17 13.89 -2.25
CA GLY A 244 -11.39 14.64 -3.49
C GLY A 244 -11.01 13.86 -4.76
N LEU A 245 -10.96 12.53 -4.70
CA LEU A 245 -10.73 11.72 -5.89
C LEU A 245 -11.96 11.71 -6.80
N THR A 246 -11.73 11.74 -8.11
CA THR A 246 -12.77 11.55 -9.13
C THR A 246 -13.11 10.06 -9.27
N GLN A 247 -14.21 9.74 -9.96
CA GLN A 247 -14.54 8.34 -10.25
C GLN A 247 -13.42 7.64 -11.03
N GLU A 248 -12.82 8.32 -12.02
CA GLU A 248 -11.69 7.78 -12.80
C GLU A 248 -10.48 7.44 -11.92
N GLU A 249 -10.15 8.30 -10.95
CA GLU A 249 -9.06 8.06 -10.01
C GLU A 249 -9.38 6.93 -9.02
N THR A 250 -10.62 6.86 -8.54
CA THR A 250 -11.11 5.75 -7.71
C THR A 250 -11.02 4.43 -8.47
N ASP A 251 -11.48 4.39 -9.72
CA ASP A 251 -11.42 3.20 -10.57
C ASP A 251 -9.96 2.80 -10.85
N PHE A 252 -9.07 3.77 -11.08
CA PHE A 252 -7.64 3.51 -11.19
C PHE A 252 -7.08 2.80 -9.95
N ILE A 253 -7.41 3.29 -8.75
CA ILE A 253 -6.94 2.72 -7.48
C ILE A 253 -7.48 1.30 -7.26
N LYS A 254 -8.77 1.08 -7.49
CA LYS A 254 -9.42 -0.24 -7.35
C LYS A 254 -8.82 -1.28 -8.31
N ASN A 255 -8.42 -0.84 -9.49
CA ASN A 255 -7.83 -1.68 -10.54
C ASN A 255 -6.29 -1.71 -10.54
N TYR A 256 -5.63 -0.98 -9.65
CA TYR A 256 -4.16 -0.93 -9.59
C TYR A 256 -3.57 -2.33 -9.36
N GLU A 257 -2.75 -2.78 -10.30
CA GLU A 257 -2.09 -4.09 -10.29
C GLU A 257 -3.08 -5.27 -10.10
N LEU A 258 -4.32 -5.14 -10.60
CA LEU A 258 -5.41 -6.08 -10.36
C LEU A 258 -5.07 -7.54 -10.73
N GLU A 259 -4.41 -7.75 -11.88
CA GLU A 259 -3.93 -9.07 -12.31
C GLU A 259 -3.15 -9.78 -11.20
N PHE A 260 -2.19 -9.06 -10.59
CA PHE A 260 -1.36 -9.61 -9.51
C PHE A 260 -2.13 -9.72 -8.19
N ARG A 261 -3.03 -8.77 -7.91
CA ARG A 261 -3.82 -8.77 -6.68
C ARG A 261 -4.77 -9.97 -6.63
N LEU A 262 -5.43 -10.30 -7.75
CA LEU A 262 -6.35 -11.43 -7.84
C LEU A 262 -5.65 -12.79 -7.82
N ALA A 263 -4.38 -12.87 -8.27
CA ALA A 263 -3.60 -14.10 -8.24
C ALA A 263 -3.27 -14.63 -6.83
N GLY A 264 -3.66 -13.92 -5.77
CA GLY A 264 -3.44 -14.30 -4.37
C GLY A 264 -4.49 -15.24 -3.75
N GLU A 265 -5.51 -15.65 -4.51
CA GLU A 265 -6.53 -16.63 -4.09
C GLU A 265 -5.95 -17.97 -3.62
#